data_AF-A0A7D9IKS8-F1
#
_entry.id   AF-A0A7D9IKS8-F1
#
_cell.length_a   1.000
_cell.length_b   1.000
_cell.length_c   1.000
_cell.angle_alpha   90.00
_cell.angle_beta   90.00
_cell.angle_gamma   90.00
#
_symmetry.space_group_name_H-M   'P 1'
#
loop_
_entity.id
_entity.type
_entity.pdbx_description
1 polymer ?
#
loop_
_entity_poly.entity_id
_entity_poly.type
_entity_poly.pdbx_seq_one_letter_code
_entity_poly.pdbx_strand_id
1 'polypeptide(L)'
;MQHRPAHSLSTSQWRPSHDDALRQARLLFASKARQHLLIRVCQALKSRAFDVRETARDTLSKITNSLGICYFPFILTELRSSLIKGYQLHVLGATLYYILNKFEENIPDGGLDVSVQSIIEVLTQDIFGEPAREREVDKISTKLPEARSTKSFECFELVAKKMSAAQLMVLITPLKE
;
A
#
# COMPACT_ATOMS: atom_id res chain seq x y z
N MET A 1 42.23 55.46 13.13
CA MET A 1 41.42 54.37 13.73
C MET A 1 40.10 54.96 14.19
N GLN A 2 39.05 54.85 13.37
CA GLN A 2 37.68 55.17 13.79
C GLN A 2 36.78 54.08 13.22
N HIS A 3 36.19 53.31 14.13
CA HIS A 3 35.32 52.17 13.86
C HIS A 3 34.01 52.62 13.20
N ARG A 4 33.62 51.94 12.11
CA ARG A 4 32.23 51.93 11.62
C ARG A 4 31.48 50.72 12.20
N PRO A 5 30.18 50.85 12.52
CA PRO A 5 29.42 49.84 13.24
C PRO A 5 28.89 48.73 12.31
N ALA A 6 28.67 47.56 12.91
CA ALA A 6 28.10 46.38 12.28
C ALA A 6 26.66 46.63 11.80
N HIS A 7 26.38 46.25 10.55
CA HIS A 7 25.02 46.14 10.03
C HIS A 7 24.26 45.06 10.79
N SER A 8 23.20 45.46 11.50
CA SER A 8 22.22 44.55 12.07
C SER A 8 21.39 43.93 10.93
N LEU A 9 21.60 42.65 10.66
CA LEU A 9 20.65 41.85 9.91
C LEU A 9 19.39 41.73 10.77
N SER A 10 18.37 42.52 10.42
CA SER A 10 17.01 42.36 10.92
C SER A 10 16.50 41.00 10.45
N THR A 11 16.68 39.98 11.29
CA THR A 11 15.92 38.74 11.23
C THR A 11 14.47 39.10 11.51
N SER A 12 13.72 39.49 10.48
CA SER A 12 12.27 39.55 10.54
C SER A 12 11.80 38.13 10.83
N GLN A 13 11.58 37.86 12.10
CA GLN A 13 11.03 36.63 12.63
C GLN A 13 9.65 36.44 11.99
N TRP A 14 9.61 35.71 10.87
CA TRP A 14 8.37 35.28 10.25
C TRP A 14 7.60 34.48 11.31
N ARG A 15 6.59 35.10 11.92
CA ARG A 15 5.64 34.43 12.82
C ARG A 15 4.47 34.01 11.97
N PRO A 16 4.17 32.69 11.86
CA PRO A 16 3.00 32.24 11.12
C PRO A 16 1.75 32.93 11.66
N SER A 17 0.85 33.39 10.78
CA SER A 17 -0.44 33.92 11.21
C SER A 17 -1.22 32.85 11.98
N HIS A 18 -2.12 33.25 12.88
CA HIS A 18 -3.01 32.33 13.59
C HIS A 18 -3.78 31.44 12.60
N ASP A 19 -4.15 31.98 11.43
CA ASP A 19 -4.82 31.23 10.36
C ASP A 19 -3.90 30.21 9.66
N ASP A 20 -2.61 30.50 9.54
CA ASP A 20 -1.61 29.57 8.98
C ASP A 20 -1.37 28.41 9.94
N ALA A 21 -1.28 28.69 11.25
CA ALA A 21 -1.15 27.67 12.28
C ALA A 21 -2.38 26.73 12.31
N LEU A 22 -3.59 27.28 12.17
CA LEU A 22 -4.82 26.49 12.10
C LEU A 22 -4.92 25.66 10.81
N ARG A 23 -4.48 26.20 9.66
CA ARG A 23 -4.39 25.45 8.40
C ARG A 23 -3.39 24.31 8.49
N GLN A 24 -2.19 24.57 9.02
CA GLN A 24 -1.15 23.55 9.23
C GLN A 24 -1.65 22.46 10.18
N ALA A 25 -2.29 22.84 11.29
CA ALA A 25 -2.87 21.90 12.25
C ALA A 25 -3.99 21.05 11.64
N ARG A 26 -4.86 21.62 10.79
CA ARG A 26 -5.89 20.88 10.04
C ARG A 26 -5.28 19.89 9.05
N LEU A 27 -4.25 20.29 8.30
CA LEU A 27 -3.55 19.42 7.36
C LEU A 27 -2.82 18.27 8.07
N LEU A 28 -2.16 18.57 9.18
CA LEU A 28 -1.50 17.58 10.04
C LEU A 28 -2.49 16.64 10.72
N PHE A 29 -3.62 17.15 11.20
CA PHE A 29 -4.67 16.32 11.78
C PHE A 29 -5.29 15.42 10.71
N ALA A 30 -5.56 15.95 9.52
CA ALA A 30 -6.07 15.18 8.40
C ALA A 30 -5.06 14.13 7.91
N SER A 31 -3.75 14.41 7.88
CA SER A 31 -2.73 13.40 7.55
C SER A 31 -2.63 12.33 8.63
N LYS A 32 -2.59 12.70 9.91
CA LYS A 32 -2.49 11.77 11.04
C LYS A 32 -3.74 10.90 11.20
N ALA A 33 -4.93 11.47 11.02
CA ALA A 33 -6.19 10.74 11.05
C ALA A 33 -6.30 9.73 9.90
N ARG A 34 -5.85 10.09 8.69
CA ARG A 34 -5.78 9.17 7.54
C ARG A 34 -4.85 7.98 7.81
N GLN A 35 -3.68 8.23 8.38
CA GLN A 35 -2.73 7.17 8.76
C GLN A 35 -3.32 6.24 9.83
N HIS A 36 -3.96 6.80 10.86
CA HIS A 36 -4.57 6.00 11.93
C HIS A 36 -5.71 5.10 11.42
N LEU A 37 -6.52 5.60 10.49
CA LEU A 37 -7.58 4.81 9.85
C LEU A 37 -7.01 3.62 9.09
N LEU A 38 -5.98 3.84 8.27
CA LEU A 38 -5.34 2.78 7.50
C LEU A 38 -4.75 1.70 8.42
N ILE A 39 -4.06 2.09 9.49
CA ILE A 39 -3.53 1.16 10.49
C ILE A 39 -4.66 0.31 11.09
N ARG A 40 -5.79 0.91 11.48
CA ARG A 40 -6.93 0.18 12.04
C ARG A 40 -7.51 -0.83 11.05
N VAL A 41 -7.63 -0.47 9.78
CA VAL A 41 -8.08 -1.38 8.73
C VAL A 41 -7.09 -2.52 8.53
N CYS A 42 -5.79 -2.24 8.52
CA CYS A 42 -4.74 -3.26 8.47
C CYS A 42 -4.76 -4.20 9.69
N GLN A 43 -5.11 -3.71 10.88
CA GLN A 43 -5.33 -4.59 12.03
C GLN A 43 -6.58 -5.46 11.87
N ALA A 44 -7.67 -4.92 11.31
CA ALA A 44 -8.89 -5.69 11.05
C ALA A 44 -8.65 -6.82 10.03
N LEU A 45 -7.77 -6.61 9.05
CA LEU A 45 -7.32 -7.66 8.11
C LEU A 45 -6.61 -8.84 8.82
N LYS A 46 -6.10 -8.66 10.05
CA LYS A 46 -5.52 -9.73 10.88
C LYS A 46 -6.58 -10.48 11.71
N SER A 47 -7.87 -10.19 11.52
CA SER A 47 -8.92 -10.95 12.20
C SER A 47 -8.93 -12.40 11.72
N ARG A 48 -9.21 -13.33 12.65
CA ARG A 48 -9.48 -14.73 12.29
C ARG A 48 -10.83 -14.91 11.61
N ALA A 49 -11.78 -14.01 11.86
CA ALA A 49 -13.09 -14.03 11.25
C ALA A 49 -13.03 -13.50 9.81
N PHE A 50 -13.54 -14.29 8.86
CA PHE A 50 -13.44 -13.99 7.43
C PHE A 50 -14.29 -12.79 7.02
N ASP A 51 -15.50 -12.68 7.56
CA ASP A 51 -16.41 -11.54 7.40
C ASP A 51 -15.79 -10.20 7.82
N VAL A 52 -15.05 -10.18 8.93
CA VAL A 52 -14.31 -9.00 9.38
C VAL A 52 -13.22 -8.63 8.37
N ARG A 53 -12.48 -9.63 7.84
CA ARG A 53 -11.46 -9.38 6.82
C ARG A 53 -12.09 -8.86 5.52
N GLU A 54 -13.23 -9.41 5.11
CA GLU A 54 -13.94 -8.98 3.91
C GLU A 54 -14.43 -7.54 4.01
N THR A 55 -15.04 -7.18 5.14
CA THR A 55 -15.46 -5.81 5.46
C THR A 55 -14.27 -4.84 5.49
N ALA A 56 -13.15 -5.27 6.07
CA ALA A 56 -11.92 -4.47 6.08
C ALA A 56 -11.37 -4.26 4.66
N ARG A 57 -11.43 -5.29 3.80
CA ARG A 57 -10.97 -5.23 2.40
C ARG A 57 -11.82 -4.29 1.56
N ASP A 58 -13.14 -4.35 1.70
CA ASP A 58 -14.07 -3.41 1.05
C ASP A 58 -13.85 -1.97 1.52
N THR A 59 -13.70 -1.78 2.84
CA THR A 59 -13.36 -0.46 3.41
C THR A 59 -12.04 0.06 2.86
N LEU A 60 -11.00 -0.78 2.79
CA LEU A 60 -9.71 -0.41 2.25
C LEU A 60 -9.79 -0.03 0.77
N SER A 61 -10.56 -0.78 -0.03
CA SER A 61 -10.79 -0.47 -1.43
C SER A 61 -11.49 0.88 -1.62
N LYS A 62 -12.47 1.21 -0.79
CA LYS A 62 -13.13 2.54 -0.79
C LYS A 62 -12.16 3.66 -0.40
N ILE A 63 -11.28 3.42 0.57
CA ILE A 63 -10.23 4.37 0.96
C ILE A 63 -9.27 4.58 -0.20
N THR A 64 -8.76 3.52 -0.83
CA THR A 64 -7.86 3.60 -1.99
C THR A 64 -8.51 4.39 -3.13
N ASN A 65 -9.77 4.10 -3.45
CA ASN A 65 -10.54 4.84 -4.45
C ASN A 65 -10.65 6.33 -4.13
N SER A 66 -10.91 6.66 -2.87
CA SER A 66 -11.09 8.06 -2.43
C SER A 66 -9.78 8.85 -2.42
N LEU A 67 -8.64 8.19 -2.13
CA LEU A 67 -7.31 8.82 -2.12
C LEU A 67 -6.69 8.90 -3.51
N GLY A 68 -6.99 7.93 -4.38
CA GLY A 68 -6.44 7.81 -5.72
C GLY A 68 -5.10 7.08 -5.78
N ILE A 69 -4.64 6.82 -7.01
CA ILE A 69 -3.49 5.96 -7.32
C ILE A 69 -2.19 6.44 -6.68
N CYS A 70 -2.00 7.76 -6.54
CA CYS A 70 -0.78 8.35 -5.97
C CYS A 70 -0.51 7.91 -4.52
N TYR A 71 -1.54 7.47 -3.79
CA TYR A 71 -1.41 6.97 -2.42
C TYR A 71 -1.26 5.45 -2.32
N PHE A 72 -1.43 4.73 -3.43
CA PHE A 72 -1.30 3.28 -3.46
C PHE A 72 0.06 2.76 -2.95
N PRO A 73 1.22 3.38 -3.27
CA PRO A 73 2.51 2.94 -2.71
C PRO A 73 2.54 2.95 -1.18
N PHE A 74 1.93 3.96 -0.57
CA PHE A 74 1.82 4.07 0.89
C PHE A 74 0.89 2.99 1.45
N ILE A 75 -0.26 2.76 0.84
CA ILE A 75 -1.20 1.70 1.25
C ILE A 75 -0.54 0.32 1.16
N LEU A 76 0.17 0.05 0.07
CA LEU A 76 0.88 -1.21 -0.14
C LEU A 76 2.00 -1.40 0.90
N THR A 77 2.71 -0.33 1.25
CA THR A 77 3.74 -0.35 2.29
C THR A 77 3.15 -0.72 3.65
N GLU A 78 2.02 -0.11 4.04
CA GLU A 78 1.32 -0.40 5.30
C GLU A 78 0.72 -1.81 5.34
N LEU A 79 0.22 -2.32 4.21
CA LEU A 79 -0.23 -3.70 4.09
C LEU A 79 0.92 -4.69 4.32
N ARG A 80 2.05 -4.46 3.65
CA ARG A 80 3.25 -5.31 3.76
C ARG A 80 3.88 -5.26 5.15
N SER A 81 3.88 -4.10 5.81
CA SER A 81 4.39 -3.98 7.19
C SER A 81 3.45 -4.60 8.22
N SER A 82 2.15 -4.69 7.91
CA SER A 82 1.15 -5.24 8.80
C SER A 82 1.01 -6.75 8.69
N LEU A 83 1.01 -7.29 7.47
CA LEU A 83 0.68 -8.68 7.16
C LEU A 83 1.97 -9.46 6.83
N ILE A 84 2.66 -9.93 7.86
CA ILE A 84 4.07 -10.33 7.73
C ILE A 84 4.34 -11.84 7.82
N LYS A 85 3.41 -12.66 8.31
CA LYS A 85 3.70 -14.09 8.57
C LYS A 85 2.52 -15.04 8.48
N GLY A 86 2.82 -16.26 8.05
CA GLY A 86 1.89 -17.39 7.93
C GLY A 86 0.63 -17.01 7.15
N TYR A 87 -0.54 -17.32 7.71
CA TYR A 87 -1.85 -17.02 7.10
C TYR A 87 -2.03 -15.54 6.66
N GLN A 88 -1.34 -14.59 7.28
CA GLN A 88 -1.43 -13.17 6.93
C GLN A 88 -0.89 -12.89 5.52
N LEU A 89 0.07 -13.68 5.04
CA LEU A 89 0.63 -13.53 3.70
C LEU A 89 -0.40 -13.90 2.62
N HIS A 90 -1.23 -14.91 2.85
CA HIS A 90 -2.38 -15.20 1.97
C HIS A 90 -3.40 -14.07 1.99
N VAL A 91 -3.67 -13.49 3.17
CA VAL A 91 -4.54 -12.32 3.28
C VAL A 91 -3.96 -11.12 2.53
N LEU A 92 -2.63 -10.93 2.56
CA LEU A 92 -1.95 -9.88 1.82
C LEU A 92 -2.15 -10.05 0.30
N GLY A 93 -1.87 -11.23 -0.25
CA GLY A 93 -2.07 -11.52 -1.67
C GLY A 93 -3.52 -11.33 -2.11
N ALA A 94 -4.47 -11.88 -1.36
CA ALA A 94 -5.91 -11.73 -1.65
C ALA A 94 -6.38 -10.27 -1.56
N THR A 95 -5.85 -9.50 -0.61
CA THR A 95 -6.19 -8.08 -0.42
C THR A 95 -5.61 -7.21 -1.52
N LEU A 96 -4.37 -7.46 -1.93
CA LEU A 96 -3.73 -6.78 -3.05
C LEU A 96 -4.54 -6.95 -4.33
N TYR A 97 -4.89 -8.20 -4.67
CA TYR A 97 -5.73 -8.51 -5.82
C TYR A 97 -7.08 -7.78 -5.74
N TYR A 98 -7.77 -7.88 -4.60
CA TYR A 98 -9.08 -7.25 -4.43
C TYR A 98 -9.03 -5.74 -4.67
N ILE A 99 -8.03 -5.05 -4.12
CA ILE A 99 -7.89 -3.60 -4.28
C ILE A 99 -7.58 -3.25 -5.74
N LEU A 100 -6.60 -3.93 -6.36
CA LEU A 100 -6.22 -3.65 -7.75
C LEU A 100 -7.39 -3.90 -8.71
N ASN A 101 -8.08 -5.03 -8.58
CA ASN A 101 -9.22 -5.38 -9.41
C ASN A 101 -10.38 -4.38 -9.25
N LYS A 102 -10.63 -3.88 -8.04
CA LYS A 102 -11.65 -2.84 -7.81
C LYS A 102 -11.24 -1.45 -8.27
N PHE A 103 -9.94 -1.23 -8.46
CA PHE A 103 -9.39 0.07 -8.81
C PHE A 103 -8.94 0.16 -10.28
N GLU A 104 -8.99 -0.95 -11.03
CA GLU A 104 -8.44 -1.09 -12.38
C GLU A 104 -8.87 0.01 -13.35
N GLU A 105 -10.16 0.37 -13.35
CA GLU A 105 -10.72 1.40 -14.22
C GLU A 105 -10.17 2.81 -13.92
N ASN A 106 -9.74 3.05 -12.68
CA ASN A 106 -9.20 4.32 -12.20
C ASN A 106 -7.67 4.37 -12.25
N ILE A 107 -7.01 3.31 -12.71
CA ILE A 107 -5.56 3.27 -12.88
C ILE A 107 -5.22 3.77 -14.30
N PRO A 108 -4.57 4.95 -14.43
CA PRO A 108 -4.04 5.40 -15.70
C PRO A 108 -2.84 4.54 -16.11
N ASP A 109 -2.50 4.55 -17.40
CA ASP A 109 -1.30 3.87 -17.90
C ASP A 109 -0.04 4.44 -17.23
N GLY A 110 0.84 3.55 -16.75
CA GLY A 110 2.00 3.89 -15.94
C GLY A 110 1.68 4.25 -14.48
N GLY A 111 0.41 4.28 -14.09
CA GLY A 111 -0.02 4.68 -12.74
C GLY A 111 0.49 3.76 -11.63
N LEU A 112 0.83 2.51 -11.98
CA LEU A 112 1.40 1.55 -11.03
C LEU A 112 2.93 1.57 -10.96
N ASP A 113 3.63 2.30 -11.83
CA ASP A 113 5.08 2.16 -12.03
C ASP A 113 5.89 2.28 -10.72
N VAL A 114 5.50 3.23 -9.85
CA VAL A 114 6.14 3.45 -8.54
C VAL A 114 5.98 2.25 -7.60
N SER A 115 4.90 1.46 -7.77
CA SER A 115 4.57 0.32 -6.92
C SER A 115 4.89 -1.03 -7.56
N VAL A 116 5.26 -1.10 -8.85
CA VAL A 116 5.46 -2.39 -9.56
C VAL A 116 6.40 -3.29 -8.78
N GLN A 117 7.60 -2.81 -8.42
CA GLN A 117 8.57 -3.60 -7.64
C GLN A 117 7.95 -4.21 -6.36
N SER A 118 7.27 -3.39 -5.56
CA SER A 118 6.63 -3.85 -4.32
C SER A 118 5.46 -4.80 -4.55
N ILE A 119 4.71 -4.63 -5.65
CA ILE A 119 3.65 -5.56 -6.05
C ILE A 119 4.28 -6.90 -6.41
N ILE A 120 5.24 -6.90 -7.33
CA ILE A 120 5.93 -8.09 -7.83
C ILE A 120 6.54 -8.90 -6.68
N GLU A 121 7.16 -8.24 -5.69
CA GLU A 121 7.66 -8.93 -4.50
C GLU A 121 6.56 -9.65 -3.71
N VAL A 122 5.35 -9.07 -3.58
CA VAL A 122 4.22 -9.76 -2.94
C VAL A 122 3.80 -10.97 -3.79
N LEU A 123 3.66 -10.79 -5.10
CA LEU A 123 3.19 -11.85 -5.99
C LEU A 123 4.18 -13.02 -6.07
N THR A 124 5.48 -12.74 -6.17
CA THR A 124 6.54 -13.75 -6.16
C THR A 124 6.58 -14.51 -4.84
N GLN A 125 6.46 -13.81 -3.71
CA GLN A 125 6.35 -14.47 -2.40
C GLN A 125 5.10 -15.34 -2.30
N ASP A 126 3.99 -14.90 -2.89
CA ASP A 126 2.74 -15.66 -2.89
C ASP A 126 2.82 -16.94 -3.73
N ILE A 127 3.55 -16.91 -4.85
CA ILE A 127 3.66 -18.03 -5.82
C ILE A 127 4.81 -18.99 -5.48
N PHE A 128 5.95 -18.49 -5.02
CA PHE A 128 7.16 -19.30 -4.81
C PHE A 128 7.61 -19.36 -3.34
N GLY A 129 7.02 -18.52 -2.48
CA GLY A 129 7.39 -18.41 -1.07
C GLY A 129 6.58 -19.33 -0.16
N GLU A 130 6.55 -18.97 1.12
CA GLU A 130 5.87 -19.74 2.16
C GLU A 130 4.37 -19.96 1.90
N PRO A 131 3.60 -18.96 1.41
CA PRO A 131 2.20 -19.17 1.06
C PRO A 131 2.00 -20.33 0.11
N ALA A 132 2.84 -20.49 -0.92
CA ALA A 132 2.72 -21.57 -1.88
C ALA A 132 2.81 -22.94 -1.23
N ARG A 133 3.82 -23.15 -0.36
CA ARG A 133 3.99 -24.38 0.42
C ARG A 133 2.81 -24.64 1.34
N GLU A 134 2.29 -23.61 1.99
CA GLU A 134 1.14 -23.72 2.88
C GLU A 134 -0.14 -24.18 2.14
N ARG A 135 -0.30 -23.87 0.84
CA ARG A 135 -1.47 -24.32 0.06
C ARG A 135 -1.47 -25.82 -0.24
N GLU A 136 -0.29 -26.43 -0.30
CA GLU A 136 -0.14 -27.88 -0.47
C GLU A 136 -0.56 -28.67 0.78
N VAL A 137 -0.76 -27.97 1.91
CA VAL A 137 -1.25 -28.56 3.16
C VAL A 137 -2.77 -28.40 3.25
N ASP A 138 -3.51 -29.47 2.94
CA ASP A 138 -5.00 -29.51 2.92
C ASP A 138 -5.67 -28.89 4.15
N LYS A 139 -5.07 -29.04 5.32
CA LYS A 139 -5.60 -28.51 6.59
C LYS A 139 -5.61 -26.97 6.64
N ILE A 140 -4.69 -26.31 5.93
CA ILE A 140 -4.59 -24.84 5.85
C ILE A 140 -5.57 -24.30 4.82
N SER A 141 -5.58 -24.88 3.61
CA SER A 141 -6.48 -24.48 2.52
C SER A 141 -7.97 -24.63 2.90
N THR A 142 -8.31 -25.64 3.70
CA THR A 142 -9.70 -25.83 4.14
C THR A 142 -10.19 -24.70 5.07
N LYS A 143 -9.32 -24.23 5.98
CA LYS A 143 -9.67 -23.28 7.05
C LYS A 143 -9.60 -21.82 6.63
N LEU A 144 -8.76 -21.49 5.64
CA LEU A 144 -8.56 -20.12 5.19
C LEU A 144 -9.00 -20.00 3.72
N PRO A 145 -10.12 -19.32 3.42
CA PRO A 145 -10.57 -19.13 2.04
C PRO A 145 -9.48 -18.53 1.14
N GLU A 146 -8.69 -17.59 1.67
CA GLU A 146 -7.59 -16.94 0.95
C GLU A 146 -6.41 -17.89 0.61
N ALA A 147 -6.27 -19.03 1.29
CA ALA A 147 -5.23 -20.02 1.00
C ALA A 147 -5.67 -21.10 0.00
N ARG A 148 -6.92 -21.09 -0.48
CA ARG A 148 -7.43 -22.12 -1.40
C ARG A 148 -6.88 -22.00 -2.81
N SER A 149 -6.61 -20.77 -3.24
CA SER A 149 -6.10 -20.46 -4.57
C SER A 149 -5.29 -19.17 -4.49
N THR A 150 -4.24 -19.08 -5.29
CA THR A 150 -3.56 -17.80 -5.52
C THR A 150 -4.31 -16.99 -6.58
N LYS A 151 -4.38 -15.68 -6.37
CA LYS A 151 -4.82 -14.69 -7.37
C LYS A 151 -3.66 -13.86 -7.93
N SER A 152 -2.44 -14.30 -7.66
CA SER A 152 -1.25 -13.56 -8.02
C SER A 152 -1.01 -13.57 -9.53
N PHE A 153 -1.41 -14.63 -10.23
CA PHE A 153 -1.35 -14.68 -11.70
C PHE A 153 -2.25 -13.63 -12.36
N GLU A 154 -3.49 -13.48 -11.89
CA GLU A 154 -4.41 -12.43 -12.36
C GLU A 154 -3.89 -11.03 -12.00
N CYS A 155 -3.24 -10.87 -10.84
CA CYS A 155 -2.54 -9.63 -10.49
C CYS A 155 -1.39 -9.32 -11.46
N PHE A 156 -0.57 -10.31 -11.84
CA PHE A 156 0.50 -10.12 -12.82
C PHE A 156 -0.06 -9.60 -14.14
N GLU A 157 -1.17 -10.17 -14.61
CA GLU A 157 -1.85 -9.72 -15.82
C GLU A 157 -2.34 -8.27 -15.69
N LEU A 158 -3.02 -7.92 -14.60
CA LEU A 158 -3.52 -6.57 -14.35
C LEU A 158 -2.38 -5.55 -14.31
N VAL A 159 -1.31 -5.85 -13.58
CA VAL A 159 -0.13 -4.98 -13.49
C VAL A 159 0.51 -4.81 -14.86
N ALA A 160 0.64 -5.89 -15.64
CA ALA A 160 1.21 -5.83 -16.98
C ALA A 160 0.40 -4.94 -17.93
N LYS A 161 -0.94 -4.92 -17.79
CA LYS A 161 -1.82 -4.02 -18.57
C LYS A 161 -1.68 -2.55 -18.22
N LYS A 162 -1.28 -2.23 -16.99
CA LYS A 162 -1.33 -0.87 -16.43
C LYS A 162 0.04 -0.24 -16.19
N MET A 163 1.12 -1.02 -16.21
CA MET A 163 2.49 -0.50 -16.09
C MET A 163 3.00 0.07 -17.42
N SER A 164 3.98 0.96 -17.37
CA SER A 164 4.71 1.36 -18.58
C SER A 164 5.70 0.28 -19.02
N ALA A 165 6.09 0.32 -20.29
CA ALA A 165 7.08 -0.60 -20.85
C ALA A 165 8.45 -0.54 -20.12
N ALA A 166 8.77 0.58 -19.47
CA ALA A 166 10.00 0.72 -18.67
C ALA A 166 10.06 -0.24 -17.47
N GLN A 167 8.89 -0.68 -16.96
CA GLN A 167 8.79 -1.59 -15.83
C GLN A 167 8.80 -3.08 -16.24
N LEU A 168 8.85 -3.38 -17.54
CA LEU A 168 8.82 -4.77 -18.03
C LEU A 168 9.93 -5.62 -17.41
N MET A 169 11.15 -5.06 -17.30
CA MET A 169 12.29 -5.77 -16.71
C MET A 169 12.04 -6.11 -15.24
N VAL A 170 11.38 -5.24 -14.48
CA VAL A 170 11.02 -5.49 -13.08
C VAL A 170 10.04 -6.66 -12.98
N LEU A 171 9.04 -6.69 -13.86
CA LEU A 171 8.03 -7.75 -13.88
C LEU A 171 8.61 -9.14 -14.19
N ILE A 172 9.55 -9.24 -15.13
CA ILE A 172 10.09 -10.53 -15.58
C ILE A 172 11.26 -11.05 -14.75
N THR A 173 11.95 -10.19 -13.99
CA THR A 173 13.19 -10.56 -13.27
C THR A 173 13.00 -11.76 -12.34
N PRO A 174 11.94 -11.83 -11.50
CA PRO A 174 11.75 -12.96 -10.60
C PRO A 174 11.42 -14.29 -11.27
N LEU A 175 11.15 -14.31 -12.59
CA LEU A 175 10.84 -15.52 -13.35
C LEU A 175 12.09 -16.12 -14.03
N LYS A 176 13.23 -15.42 -13.97
CA LYS A 176 14.49 -15.87 -14.55
C LYS A 176 15.30 -16.78 -13.62
N GLU A 177 14.92 -16.82 -12.35
CA GLU A 177 15.55 -17.57 -11.28
C GLU A 177 14.69 -18.78 -10.91
#